data_AF-A0A4R8TNC1-F1
#
_entry.id   AF-A0A4R8TNC1-F1
#
_cell.length_a   1.000
_cell.length_b   1.000
_cell.length_c   1.000
_cell.angle_alpha   90.00
_cell.angle_beta   90.00
_cell.angle_gamma   90.00
#
_symmetry.space_group_name_H-M   'P 1'
#
loop_
_entity.id
_entity.type
_entity.pdbx_description
1 polymer ?
#
loop_
_entity_poly.entity_id
_entity_poly.type
_entity_poly.pdbx_seq_one_letter_code
_entity_poly.pdbx_strand_id
1 'polypeptide(L)'
;MRFIQENSSLRVPHVFAYDTDVNNAANAAFMLIEILPGIVAMDALGGHQVHGGVIPMEYRKTFYQSVAECHVQMTSLRLPKIGTIVQREDGGYDSGPIPGIGGPFDTAAAFFEAWADKATFQLDRETITQMMQRGPLSAEEMVKIIDVFPSQIKSVARRLPLRNEGPFPLCHDDFLHSNIMVDEGSFKVTGVIDWEGACTVPWGLVAYPEFIQVMPRSFDLPEHYDQDGQPLKESVKEKWRERRDYVEMVKTAEGEDSLLSTALGSNLNQALAYSYGAFTTGKLGFFDRVAAELEKGTSAR
;
A
#
# COMPACT_ATOMS: atom_id res chain seq x y z
N MET A 1 5.41 16.11 2.21
CA MET A 1 5.47 16.80 0.90
C MET A 1 6.82 17.47 0.61
N ARG A 2 7.36 18.40 1.44
CA ARG A 2 8.66 19.06 1.16
C ARG A 2 9.81 18.09 0.86
N PHE A 3 9.98 17.05 1.67
CA PHE A 3 10.94 15.96 1.45
C PHE A 3 10.89 15.41 0.01
N ILE A 4 9.69 15.18 -0.52
CA ILE A 4 9.49 14.63 -1.87
C ILE A 4 9.92 15.65 -2.93
N GLN A 5 9.52 16.92 -2.79
CA GLN A 5 9.86 17.99 -3.73
C GLN A 5 11.36 18.27 -3.79
N GLU A 6 12.06 18.17 -2.67
CA GLU A 6 13.49 18.47 -2.58
C GLU A 6 14.38 17.31 -3.05
N ASN A 7 13.87 16.07 -3.04
CA ASN A 7 14.67 14.86 -3.28
C ASN A 7 14.20 14.03 -4.48
N SER A 8 13.20 14.50 -5.24
CA SER A 8 12.73 13.83 -6.45
C SER A 8 12.08 14.80 -7.43
N SER A 9 11.87 14.34 -8.66
CA SER A 9 11.02 15.01 -9.65
C SER A 9 9.53 14.68 -9.50
N LEU A 10 9.13 13.90 -8.49
CA LEU A 10 7.75 13.50 -8.30
C LEU A 10 6.91 14.72 -7.95
N ARG A 11 5.90 15.01 -8.78
CA ARG A 11 5.08 16.19 -8.62
C ARG A 11 4.06 16.02 -7.50
N VAL A 12 4.24 16.79 -6.44
CA VAL A 12 3.31 16.88 -5.29
C VAL A 12 2.93 18.34 -5.02
N PRO A 13 1.79 18.63 -4.37
CA PRO A 13 1.39 20.01 -4.04
C PRO A 13 2.45 20.76 -3.25
N HIS A 14 2.75 22.00 -3.64
CA HIS A 14 3.53 22.90 -2.79
C HIS A 14 2.70 23.38 -1.60
N VAL A 15 3.31 23.41 -0.41
CA VAL A 15 2.66 23.88 0.82
C VAL A 15 3.01 25.35 1.02
N PHE A 16 2.01 26.23 0.89
CA PHE A 16 2.18 27.68 1.08
C PHE A 16 2.20 28.06 2.56
N ALA A 17 1.27 27.50 3.34
CA ALA A 17 1.14 27.75 4.77
C ALA A 17 0.41 26.58 5.42
N TYR A 18 0.67 26.36 6.71
CA TYR A 18 -0.11 25.44 7.52
C TYR A 18 -0.03 25.86 8.99
N ASP A 19 -1.03 25.47 9.75
CA ASP A 19 -1.02 25.57 11.21
C ASP A 19 -1.76 24.36 11.77
N THR A 20 -1.10 23.64 12.67
CA THR A 20 -1.65 22.43 13.31
C THR A 20 -2.34 22.73 14.64
N ASP A 21 -2.18 23.92 15.21
CA ASP A 21 -2.89 24.32 16.42
C ASP A 21 -4.32 24.71 16.08
N VAL A 22 -5.29 24.00 16.66
CA VAL A 22 -6.71 24.30 16.47
C VAL A 22 -7.14 25.63 17.09
N ASN A 23 -6.32 26.21 17.97
CA ASN A 23 -6.60 27.49 18.64
C ASN A 23 -5.96 28.71 17.91
N ASN A 24 -5.57 28.54 16.65
CA ASN A 24 -5.07 29.63 15.82
C ASN A 24 -6.19 30.63 15.40
N ALA A 25 -5.84 31.68 14.66
CA ALA A 25 -6.80 32.70 14.22
C ALA A 25 -7.95 32.17 13.34
N ALA A 26 -7.77 31.02 12.68
CA ALA A 26 -8.80 30.34 11.91
C ALA A 26 -9.68 29.40 12.77
N ASN A 27 -9.35 29.20 14.05
CA ASN A 27 -10.00 28.25 14.96
C ASN A 27 -10.08 26.82 14.41
N ALA A 28 -9.10 26.43 13.59
CA ALA A 28 -9.01 25.10 12.99
C ALA A 28 -7.57 24.83 12.54
N ALA A 29 -7.14 23.58 12.63
CA ALA A 29 -5.93 23.16 11.92
C ALA A 29 -6.16 23.27 10.40
N PHE A 30 -5.19 23.80 9.66
CA PHE A 30 -5.32 24.00 8.22
C PHE A 30 -4.01 23.81 7.47
N MET A 31 -4.13 23.57 6.17
CA MET A 31 -3.03 23.62 5.21
C MET A 31 -3.51 24.32 3.94
N LEU A 32 -2.73 25.28 3.46
CA LEU A 32 -2.91 25.93 2.16
C LEU A 32 -1.89 25.35 1.20
N ILE A 33 -2.38 24.69 0.15
CA ILE A 33 -1.55 23.98 -0.82
C ILE A 33 -1.88 24.40 -2.25
N GLU A 34 -0.92 24.13 -3.13
CA GLU A 34 -1.05 24.31 -4.56
C GLU A 34 -2.09 23.36 -5.17
N ILE A 35 -2.88 23.89 -6.09
CA ILE A 35 -3.71 23.09 -6.99
C ILE A 35 -2.82 22.60 -8.13
N LEU A 36 -2.62 21.29 -8.21
CA LEU A 36 -1.87 20.68 -9.31
C LEU A 36 -2.65 20.79 -10.63
N PRO A 37 -1.95 20.94 -11.77
CA PRO A 37 -2.60 20.95 -13.08
C PRO A 37 -3.21 19.57 -13.41
N GLY A 38 -4.27 19.58 -14.21
CA GLY A 38 -4.96 18.36 -14.65
C GLY A 38 -6.27 18.12 -13.90
N ILE A 39 -6.77 16.89 -14.01
CA ILE A 39 -7.98 16.39 -13.35
C ILE A 39 -7.64 15.10 -12.60
N VAL A 40 -8.37 14.80 -11.53
CA VAL A 40 -8.26 13.51 -10.84
C VAL A 40 -8.58 12.39 -11.84
N ALA A 41 -7.74 11.36 -11.91
CA ALA A 41 -7.87 10.32 -12.93
C ALA A 41 -9.20 9.54 -12.85
N MET A 42 -9.77 9.43 -11.65
CA MET A 42 -11.12 8.89 -11.42
C MET A 42 -12.24 9.74 -12.06
N ASP A 43 -12.04 11.05 -12.17
CA ASP A 43 -13.04 12.02 -12.60
C ASP A 43 -12.88 12.47 -14.06
N ALA A 44 -11.75 12.15 -14.69
CA ALA A 44 -11.48 12.41 -16.10
C ALA A 44 -12.58 11.81 -17.01
N LEU A 45 -12.87 12.43 -18.15
CA LEU A 45 -13.80 11.91 -19.17
C LEU A 45 -15.22 11.60 -18.64
N GLY A 46 -15.69 12.40 -17.67
CA GLY A 46 -17.03 12.28 -17.07
C GLY A 46 -17.11 11.34 -15.87
N GLY A 47 -15.98 10.72 -15.48
CA GLY A 47 -15.77 10.12 -14.18
C GLY A 47 -16.74 9.01 -13.81
N HIS A 48 -17.18 9.03 -12.54
CA HIS A 48 -18.08 8.00 -12.01
C HIS A 48 -19.39 7.85 -12.80
N GLN A 49 -19.93 8.94 -13.34
CA GLN A 49 -21.20 8.90 -14.08
C GLN A 49 -21.08 8.18 -15.43
N VAL A 50 -19.89 8.21 -16.05
CA VAL A 50 -19.67 7.63 -17.39
C VAL A 50 -19.05 6.23 -17.32
N HIS A 51 -18.06 6.03 -16.45
CA HIS A 51 -17.28 4.79 -16.39
C HIS A 51 -17.05 4.27 -14.97
N GLY A 52 -17.84 4.73 -13.99
CA GLY A 52 -17.78 4.25 -12.61
C GLY A 52 -16.47 4.58 -11.88
N GLY A 53 -15.69 5.55 -12.39
CA GLY A 53 -14.39 5.93 -11.86
C GLY A 53 -13.24 5.04 -12.34
N VAL A 54 -13.53 3.98 -13.11
CA VAL A 54 -12.51 3.08 -13.65
C VAL A 54 -11.81 3.71 -14.84
N ILE A 55 -10.48 3.65 -14.90
CA ILE A 55 -9.72 4.16 -16.04
C ILE A 55 -10.15 3.46 -17.35
N PRO A 56 -10.60 4.20 -18.39
CA PRO A 56 -11.04 3.61 -19.64
C PRO A 56 -9.93 2.83 -20.34
N MET A 57 -10.31 1.74 -21.01
CA MET A 57 -9.38 0.72 -21.50
C MET A 57 -8.34 1.29 -22.48
N GLU A 58 -8.73 2.21 -23.36
CA GLU A 58 -7.80 2.84 -24.32
C GLU A 58 -6.67 3.65 -23.66
N TYR A 59 -6.87 4.14 -22.43
CA TYR A 59 -5.91 4.97 -21.71
C TYR A 59 -5.08 4.22 -20.67
N ARG A 60 -5.53 3.01 -20.25
CA ARG A 60 -4.90 2.24 -19.17
C ARG A 60 -3.40 2.05 -19.35
N LYS A 61 -2.94 1.73 -20.57
CA LYS A 61 -1.51 1.49 -20.83
C LYS A 61 -0.67 2.74 -20.53
N THR A 62 -1.09 3.90 -21.06
CA THR A 62 -0.39 5.18 -20.84
C THR A 62 -0.45 5.59 -19.38
N PHE A 63 -1.62 5.45 -18.75
CA PHE A 63 -1.82 5.73 -17.33
C PHE A 63 -0.90 4.85 -16.46
N TYR A 64 -0.93 3.53 -16.63
CA TYR A 64 -0.12 2.59 -15.85
C TYR A 64 1.37 2.82 -16.02
N GLN A 65 1.82 3.14 -17.23
CA GLN A 65 3.23 3.47 -17.48
C GLN A 65 3.64 4.73 -16.70
N SER A 66 2.83 5.78 -16.75
CA SER A 66 3.11 7.04 -16.04
C SER A 66 3.00 6.89 -14.51
N VAL A 67 2.09 6.04 -14.02
CA VAL A 67 2.01 5.69 -12.59
C VAL A 67 3.22 4.85 -12.16
N ALA A 68 3.72 3.94 -13.00
CA ALA A 68 4.93 3.18 -12.71
C ALA A 68 6.15 4.09 -12.53
N GLU A 69 6.32 5.10 -13.38
CA GLU A 69 7.36 6.13 -13.24
C GLU A 69 7.24 6.88 -11.91
N CYS A 70 6.02 7.24 -11.50
CA CYS A 70 5.78 7.89 -10.21
C CYS A 70 6.08 6.96 -9.03
N HIS A 71 5.71 5.69 -9.13
CA HIS A 71 5.94 4.68 -8.09
C HIS A 71 7.44 4.40 -7.89
N VAL A 72 8.22 4.37 -8.97
CA VAL A 72 9.69 4.28 -8.91
C VAL A 72 10.28 5.51 -8.23
N GLN A 73 9.86 6.72 -8.61
CA GLN A 73 10.35 7.96 -7.96
C GLN A 73 10.02 7.99 -6.46
N MET A 74 8.79 7.61 -6.10
CA MET A 74 8.34 7.53 -4.71
C MET A 74 9.17 6.52 -3.89
N THR A 75 9.34 5.30 -4.37
CA THR A 75 10.08 4.25 -3.64
C THR A 75 11.60 4.40 -3.69
N SER A 76 12.11 5.27 -4.57
CA SER A 76 13.51 5.71 -4.58
C SER A 76 13.81 6.70 -3.44
N LEU A 77 12.80 7.40 -2.93
CA LEU A 77 12.92 8.20 -1.70
C LEU A 77 12.98 7.25 -0.51
N ARG A 78 14.14 7.13 0.11
CA ARG A 78 14.37 6.16 1.18
C ARG A 78 15.03 6.80 2.39
N LEU A 79 14.65 6.35 3.58
CA LEU A 79 15.32 6.70 4.84
C LEU A 79 15.93 5.46 5.49
N PRO A 80 16.96 5.61 6.35
CA PRO A 80 17.59 4.48 7.03
C PRO A 80 16.63 3.69 7.92
N LYS A 81 15.57 4.33 8.44
CA LYS A 81 14.61 3.73 9.36
C LYS A 81 13.19 3.76 8.79
N ILE A 82 12.33 2.91 9.34
CA ILE A 82 10.88 2.87 9.10
C ILE A 82 10.23 3.89 10.03
N GLY A 83 9.43 4.80 9.49
CA GLY A 83 8.81 5.85 10.29
C GLY A 83 8.17 6.97 9.48
N THR A 84 7.50 7.87 10.19
CA THR A 84 7.00 9.14 9.62
C THR A 84 8.16 10.03 9.18
N ILE A 85 7.92 10.99 8.29
CA ILE A 85 8.97 11.91 7.85
C ILE A 85 8.97 13.15 8.74
N VAL A 86 10.08 13.41 9.44
CA VAL A 86 10.25 14.55 10.33
C VAL A 86 11.36 15.46 9.80
N GLN A 87 11.08 16.77 9.74
CA GLN A 87 12.10 17.76 9.39
C GLN A 87 12.91 18.13 10.65
N ARG A 88 14.23 18.13 10.51
CA ARG A 88 15.19 18.51 11.55
C ARG A 88 15.39 20.02 11.58
N GLU A 89 15.94 20.53 12.67
CA GLU A 89 16.30 21.95 12.82
C GLU A 89 17.32 22.43 11.77
N ASP A 90 18.21 21.53 11.31
CA ASP A 90 19.20 21.81 10.27
C ASP A 90 18.64 21.79 8.83
N GLY A 91 17.33 21.55 8.68
CA GLY A 91 16.64 21.43 7.40
C GLY A 91 16.67 20.03 6.78
N GLY A 92 17.43 19.08 7.35
CA GLY A 92 17.42 17.68 6.93
C GLY A 92 16.15 16.92 7.32
N TYR A 93 16.05 15.66 6.93
CA TYR A 93 14.91 14.79 7.25
C TYR A 93 15.37 13.51 7.96
N ASP A 94 14.60 13.11 8.97
CA ASP A 94 14.76 11.85 9.70
C ASP A 94 13.42 11.10 9.79
N SER A 95 13.48 9.85 10.23
CA SER A 95 12.29 9.05 10.52
C SER A 95 11.79 9.31 11.94
N GLY A 96 10.50 9.60 12.10
CA GLY A 96 9.80 9.70 13.37
C GLY A 96 8.95 8.49 13.72
N PRO A 97 8.29 8.48 14.89
CA PRO A 97 7.36 7.42 15.27
C PRO A 97 6.11 7.40 14.37
N ILE A 98 5.57 6.21 14.16
CA ILE A 98 4.28 5.98 13.48
C ILE A 98 3.16 6.01 14.52
N PRO A 99 2.10 6.82 14.33
CA PRO A 99 0.95 6.83 15.23
C PRO A 99 0.37 5.43 15.47
N GLY A 100 0.04 5.10 16.72
CA GLY A 100 -0.48 3.79 17.09
C GLY A 100 0.57 2.65 17.14
N ILE A 101 1.67 2.72 16.39
CA ILE A 101 2.70 1.66 16.32
C ILE A 101 3.97 2.01 17.09
N GLY A 102 4.46 3.25 17.03
CA GLY A 102 5.72 3.70 17.65
C GLY A 102 6.88 3.79 16.66
N GLY A 103 8.12 3.63 17.13
CA GLY A 103 9.32 3.76 16.30
C GLY A 103 10.06 5.08 16.51
N PRO A 104 10.94 5.50 15.57
CA PRO A 104 11.26 4.85 14.29
C PRO A 104 11.95 3.48 14.46
N PHE A 105 11.93 2.63 13.44
CA PHE A 105 12.49 1.27 13.49
C PHE A 105 13.68 1.08 12.57
N ASP A 106 14.77 0.51 13.09
CA ASP A 106 15.99 0.21 12.32
C ASP A 106 15.82 -1.02 11.41
N THR A 107 14.84 -1.89 11.68
CA THR A 107 14.62 -3.11 10.92
C THR A 107 13.14 -3.40 10.65
N ALA A 108 12.86 -4.10 9.56
CA ALA A 108 11.51 -4.59 9.24
C ALA A 108 10.97 -5.51 10.34
N ALA A 109 11.81 -6.38 10.90
CA ALA A 109 11.41 -7.25 11.99
C ALA A 109 10.95 -6.47 13.23
N ALA A 110 11.69 -5.43 13.63
CA ALA A 110 11.29 -4.59 14.76
C ALA A 110 9.96 -3.87 14.52
N PHE A 111 9.71 -3.42 13.28
CA PHE A 111 8.42 -2.86 12.89
C PHE A 111 7.29 -3.90 13.03
N PHE A 112 7.44 -5.10 12.48
CA PHE A 112 6.40 -6.14 12.55
C PHE A 112 6.17 -6.65 13.97
N GLU A 113 7.23 -6.78 14.77
CA GLU A 113 7.12 -7.13 16.20
C GLU A 113 6.31 -6.06 16.95
N ALA A 114 6.59 -4.77 16.72
CA ALA A 114 5.86 -3.66 17.34
C ALA A 114 4.42 -3.53 16.85
N TRP A 115 4.17 -3.71 15.55
CA TRP A 115 2.83 -3.77 14.99
C TRP A 115 2.03 -4.91 15.63
N ALA A 116 2.60 -6.11 15.70
CA ALA A 116 1.91 -7.28 16.25
C ALA A 116 1.51 -7.10 17.72
N ASP A 117 2.32 -6.39 18.52
CA ASP A 117 2.01 -6.10 19.93
C ASP A 117 0.88 -5.08 20.13
N LYS A 118 0.57 -4.30 19.10
CA LYS A 118 -0.41 -3.21 19.16
C LYS A 118 -1.60 -3.39 18.22
N ALA A 119 -1.53 -4.36 17.31
CA ALA A 119 -2.53 -4.61 16.30
C ALA A 119 -3.86 -5.00 16.96
N THR A 120 -4.90 -4.22 16.67
CA THR A 120 -6.27 -4.51 17.05
C THR A 120 -7.11 -4.61 15.79
N PHE A 121 -7.91 -5.67 15.68
CA PHE A 121 -8.85 -5.80 14.58
C PHE A 121 -10.06 -4.88 14.80
N GLN A 122 -10.51 -4.20 13.74
CA GLN A 122 -11.53 -3.14 13.86
C GLN A 122 -12.94 -3.66 14.20
N LEU A 123 -13.25 -4.90 13.81
CA LEU A 123 -14.58 -5.48 14.03
C LEU A 123 -14.64 -6.23 15.37
N ASP A 124 -15.72 -6.01 16.12
CA ASP A 124 -16.00 -6.77 17.33
C ASP A 124 -16.56 -8.17 17.03
N ARG A 125 -16.58 -9.02 18.07
CA ARG A 125 -17.04 -10.42 17.95
C ARG A 125 -18.51 -10.54 17.53
N GLU A 126 -19.36 -9.61 17.95
CA GLU A 126 -20.79 -9.63 17.61
C GLU A 126 -20.98 -9.36 16.11
N THR A 127 -20.30 -8.34 15.60
CA THR A 127 -20.29 -7.97 14.18
C THR A 127 -19.76 -9.12 13.33
N ILE A 128 -18.64 -9.73 13.73
CA ILE A 128 -18.08 -10.90 13.04
C ILE A 128 -19.11 -12.05 13.03
N THR A 129 -19.77 -12.32 14.16
CA THR A 129 -20.78 -13.37 14.25
C THR A 129 -21.95 -13.14 13.31
N GLN A 130 -22.43 -11.90 13.21
CA GLN A 130 -23.50 -11.52 12.27
C GLN A 130 -23.06 -11.68 10.81
N MET A 131 -21.83 -11.24 10.47
CA MET A 131 -21.29 -11.36 9.10
C MET A 131 -21.04 -12.83 8.69
N MET A 132 -20.72 -13.70 9.64
CA MET A 132 -20.35 -15.10 9.38
C MET A 132 -21.53 -16.08 9.37
N GLN A 133 -22.78 -15.64 9.55
CA GLN A 133 -23.97 -16.52 9.62
C GLN A 133 -24.14 -17.49 8.42
N ARG A 134 -23.62 -17.11 7.25
CA ARG A 134 -23.64 -17.92 6.02
C ARG A 134 -22.24 -18.08 5.42
N GLY A 135 -21.21 -17.87 6.25
CA GLY A 135 -19.82 -17.96 5.83
C GLY A 135 -19.38 -19.41 5.63
N PRO A 136 -18.23 -19.61 4.96
CA PRO A 136 -17.62 -20.92 4.76
C PRO A 136 -17.01 -21.51 6.05
N LEU A 137 -16.91 -20.71 7.11
CA LEU A 137 -16.37 -21.06 8.43
C LEU A 137 -17.34 -20.60 9.52
N SER A 138 -17.23 -21.17 10.73
CA SER A 138 -17.92 -20.62 11.90
C SER A 138 -17.35 -19.26 12.31
N ALA A 139 -18.16 -18.48 13.04
CA ALA A 139 -17.71 -17.20 13.60
C ALA A 139 -16.56 -17.40 14.60
N GLU A 140 -16.62 -18.44 15.42
CA GLU A 140 -15.61 -18.80 16.41
C GLU A 140 -14.26 -19.11 15.74
N GLU A 141 -14.27 -19.83 14.62
CA GLU A 141 -13.06 -20.10 13.84
C GLU A 141 -12.49 -18.82 13.23
N MET A 142 -13.32 -17.96 12.65
CA MET A 142 -12.87 -16.68 12.07
C MET A 142 -12.23 -15.78 13.13
N VAL A 143 -12.86 -15.66 14.31
CA VAL A 143 -12.30 -14.88 15.42
C VAL A 143 -10.96 -15.47 15.87
N LYS A 144 -10.84 -16.80 15.97
CA LYS A 144 -9.56 -17.44 16.31
C LYS A 144 -8.47 -17.13 15.28
N ILE A 145 -8.80 -17.17 13.98
CA ILE A 145 -7.86 -16.83 12.89
C ILE A 145 -7.35 -15.39 13.05
N ILE A 146 -8.26 -14.45 13.32
CA ILE A 146 -7.94 -13.04 13.53
C ILE A 146 -7.07 -12.85 14.78
N ASP A 147 -7.48 -13.44 15.92
CA ASP A 147 -6.80 -13.27 17.21
C ASP A 147 -5.34 -13.76 17.18
N VAL A 148 -5.03 -14.83 16.44
CA VAL A 148 -3.67 -15.39 16.39
C VAL A 148 -2.77 -14.76 15.33
N PHE A 149 -3.34 -14.09 14.33
CA PHE A 149 -2.59 -13.59 13.17
C PHE A 149 -1.43 -12.64 13.55
N PRO A 150 -1.61 -11.62 14.42
CA PRO A 150 -0.49 -10.77 14.84
C PRO A 150 0.67 -11.57 15.43
N SER A 151 0.39 -12.54 16.29
CA SER A 151 1.40 -13.40 16.91
C SER A 151 2.13 -14.29 15.90
N GLN A 152 1.44 -14.75 14.85
CA GLN A 152 2.06 -15.51 13.76
C GLN A 152 2.99 -14.64 12.93
N ILE A 153 2.60 -13.41 12.59
CA ILE A 153 3.49 -12.45 11.90
C ILE A 153 4.72 -12.16 12.76
N LYS A 154 4.53 -11.96 14.07
CA LYS A 154 5.63 -11.76 15.03
C LYS A 154 6.64 -12.92 15.01
N SER A 155 6.18 -14.16 14.94
CA SER A 155 7.06 -15.35 14.96
C SER A 155 7.87 -15.54 13.67
N VAL A 156 7.39 -15.00 12.54
CA VAL A 156 8.08 -15.06 11.24
C VAL A 156 8.83 -13.77 10.90
N ALA A 157 8.66 -12.68 11.67
CA ALA A 157 9.11 -11.32 11.35
C ALA A 157 10.57 -11.24 10.87
N ARG A 158 11.50 -11.93 11.55
CA ARG A 158 12.93 -11.95 11.21
C ARG A 158 13.28 -12.74 9.95
N ARG A 159 12.38 -13.61 9.51
CA ARG A 159 12.58 -14.47 8.34
C ARG A 159 11.85 -13.95 7.11
N LEU A 160 11.03 -12.89 7.24
CA LEU A 160 10.20 -12.38 6.15
C LEU A 160 11.04 -12.10 4.89
N PRO A 161 10.47 -12.36 3.70
CA PRO A 161 11.23 -12.65 2.48
C PRO A 161 12.03 -11.49 1.89
N LEU A 162 11.88 -10.25 2.37
CA LEU A 162 12.70 -9.12 1.94
C LEU A 162 13.33 -8.35 3.09
N ARG A 163 14.59 -7.97 2.81
CA ARG A 163 15.42 -6.95 3.46
C ARG A 163 14.92 -6.53 4.84
N ASN A 164 15.48 -7.19 5.84
CA ASN A 164 15.28 -6.78 7.22
C ASN A 164 15.91 -5.41 7.49
N GLU A 165 16.96 -5.06 6.75
CA GLU A 165 17.70 -3.81 6.92
C GLU A 165 17.37 -2.80 5.80
N GLY A 166 17.48 -1.53 6.15
CA GLY A 166 17.23 -0.41 5.26
C GLY A 166 18.23 -0.27 4.10
N PRO A 167 18.11 0.82 3.32
CA PRO A 167 17.14 1.89 3.51
C PRO A 167 15.72 1.48 3.07
N PHE A 168 14.71 2.10 3.68
CA PHE A 168 13.29 1.77 3.54
C PHE A 168 12.57 2.79 2.64
N PRO A 169 11.73 2.34 1.69
CA PRO A 169 11.04 3.21 0.74
C PRO A 169 9.94 4.01 1.40
N LEU A 170 9.78 5.26 0.97
CA LEU A 170 8.56 6.03 1.18
C LEU A 170 7.41 5.35 0.44
N CYS A 171 6.28 5.18 1.11
CA CYS A 171 5.04 4.74 0.50
C CYS A 171 3.92 5.75 0.78
N HIS A 172 3.07 5.90 -0.22
CA HIS A 172 1.79 6.58 -0.11
C HIS A 172 0.76 5.58 0.40
N ASP A 173 0.02 5.92 1.44
CA ASP A 173 -0.90 4.98 2.11
C ASP A 173 -2.14 4.67 1.24
N ASP A 174 -2.62 5.66 0.48
CA ASP A 174 -3.76 5.52 -0.46
C ASP A 174 -3.35 5.79 -1.93
N PHE A 175 -2.52 4.91 -2.51
CA PHE A 175 -2.04 5.06 -3.89
C PHE A 175 -3.08 4.59 -4.92
N LEU A 176 -4.20 5.31 -4.98
CA LEU A 176 -5.37 5.07 -5.81
C LEU A 176 -5.55 6.18 -6.87
N HIS A 177 -6.30 5.90 -7.94
CA HIS A 177 -6.55 6.85 -9.04
C HIS A 177 -7.41 8.06 -8.64
N SER A 178 -8.00 8.06 -7.44
CA SER A 178 -8.61 9.25 -6.81
C SER A 178 -7.58 10.26 -6.30
N ASN A 179 -6.34 9.83 -6.06
CA ASN A 179 -5.25 10.67 -5.55
C ASN A 179 -4.17 10.95 -6.61
N ILE A 180 -4.47 10.65 -7.87
CA ILE A 180 -3.56 10.82 -9.01
C ILE A 180 -4.18 11.82 -9.98
N MET A 181 -3.45 12.90 -10.27
CA MET A 181 -3.80 13.90 -11.25
C MET A 181 -3.29 13.49 -12.63
N VAL A 182 -4.09 13.72 -13.67
CA VAL A 182 -3.72 13.42 -15.06
C VAL A 182 -4.04 14.58 -16.01
N ASP A 183 -3.30 14.63 -17.11
CA ASP A 183 -3.73 15.34 -18.31
C ASP A 183 -4.85 14.55 -18.97
N GLU A 184 -6.06 15.12 -19.08
CA GLU A 184 -7.25 14.41 -19.56
C GLU A 184 -7.11 13.89 -21.00
N GLY A 185 -6.35 14.60 -21.86
CA GLY A 185 -6.16 14.20 -23.26
C GLY A 185 -5.23 13.00 -23.44
N SER A 186 -4.18 12.87 -22.61
CA SER A 186 -3.15 11.84 -22.74
C SER A 186 -3.15 10.77 -21.64
N PHE A 187 -3.83 11.02 -20.52
CA PHE A 187 -3.78 10.21 -19.29
C PHE A 187 -2.38 10.03 -18.69
N LYS A 188 -1.44 10.93 -19.03
CA LYS A 188 -0.16 11.02 -18.33
C LYS A 188 -0.36 11.68 -16.97
N VAL A 189 0.33 11.16 -15.95
CA VAL A 189 0.26 11.69 -14.59
C VAL A 189 0.91 13.07 -14.55
N THR A 190 0.18 14.04 -13.99
CA THR A 190 0.65 15.40 -13.75
C THR A 190 1.03 15.63 -12.29
N GLY A 191 0.63 14.74 -11.39
CA GLY A 191 1.13 14.67 -10.02
C GLY A 191 0.28 13.78 -9.11
N VAL A 192 0.71 13.67 -7.86
CA VAL A 192 0.07 12.85 -6.82
C VAL A 192 -0.27 13.74 -5.63
N ILE A 193 -1.49 13.62 -5.11
CA ILE A 193 -2.02 14.42 -4.01
C ILE A 193 -2.31 13.52 -2.80
N ASP A 194 -2.79 14.12 -1.71
CA ASP A 194 -3.24 13.42 -0.50
C ASP A 194 -2.17 12.54 0.20
N TRP A 195 -1.03 13.18 0.48
CA TRP A 195 0.12 12.53 1.14
C TRP A 195 -0.04 12.35 2.65
N GLU A 196 -1.27 12.38 3.17
CA GLU A 196 -1.53 12.02 4.56
C GLU A 196 -1.14 10.55 4.80
N GLY A 197 -0.61 10.24 5.99
CA GLY A 197 -0.19 8.88 6.34
C GLY A 197 1.09 8.38 5.66
N ALA A 198 1.64 9.11 4.67
CA ALA A 198 2.86 8.69 3.98
C ALA A 198 4.06 8.54 4.93
N CYS A 199 4.70 7.38 4.90
CA CYS A 199 5.82 7.03 5.76
C CYS A 199 6.77 6.06 5.06
N THR A 200 7.98 5.88 5.60
CA THR A 200 8.84 4.79 5.14
C THR A 200 8.37 3.46 5.74
N VAL A 201 8.33 2.41 4.93
CA VAL A 201 7.76 1.09 5.29
C VAL A 201 8.73 -0.05 4.98
N PRO A 202 8.59 -1.24 5.59
CA PRO A 202 9.25 -2.44 5.10
C PRO A 202 9.00 -2.69 3.61
N TRP A 203 10.02 -3.12 2.86
CA TRP A 203 9.84 -3.54 1.45
C TRP A 203 8.78 -4.64 1.27
N GLY A 204 8.54 -5.46 2.29
CA GLY A 204 7.49 -6.47 2.29
C GLY A 204 6.05 -5.91 2.31
N LEU A 205 5.87 -4.62 2.60
CA LEU A 205 4.57 -3.93 2.56
C LEU A 205 4.35 -3.11 1.28
N VAL A 206 5.34 -3.03 0.38
CA VAL A 206 5.17 -2.35 -0.91
C VAL A 206 4.21 -3.15 -1.79
N ALA A 207 3.07 -2.55 -2.10
CA ALA A 207 1.99 -3.17 -2.86
C ALA A 207 1.80 -2.53 -4.23
N TYR A 208 1.12 -3.24 -5.13
CA TYR A 208 0.60 -2.62 -6.36
C TYR A 208 -0.34 -1.44 -6.03
N PRO A 209 -0.43 -0.43 -6.92
CA PRO A 209 -1.50 0.56 -6.86
C PRO A 209 -2.87 -0.11 -6.72
N GLU A 210 -3.75 0.49 -5.93
CA GLU A 210 -4.98 -0.17 -5.48
C GLU A 210 -5.89 -0.63 -6.62
N PHE A 211 -5.92 0.12 -7.73
CA PHE A 211 -6.76 -0.18 -8.89
C PHE A 211 -6.39 -1.49 -9.61
N ILE A 212 -5.12 -1.90 -9.54
CA ILE A 212 -4.63 -3.20 -10.01
C ILE A 212 -4.32 -4.15 -8.86
N GLN A 213 -4.71 -3.83 -7.62
CA GLN A 213 -4.60 -4.77 -6.52
C GLN A 213 -5.62 -5.91 -6.67
N VAL A 214 -5.21 -7.12 -6.30
CA VAL A 214 -6.02 -8.33 -6.24
C VAL A 214 -5.77 -9.02 -4.91
N MET A 215 -6.80 -9.71 -4.44
CA MET A 215 -6.72 -10.55 -3.27
C MET A 215 -5.73 -11.71 -3.52
N PRO A 216 -4.79 -11.96 -2.60
CA PRO A 216 -3.90 -13.11 -2.66
C PRO A 216 -4.69 -14.42 -2.62
N ARG A 217 -4.22 -15.44 -3.33
CA ARG A 217 -4.85 -16.76 -3.35
C ARG A 217 -5.00 -17.37 -1.96
N SER A 218 -3.99 -17.18 -1.10
CA SER A 218 -4.02 -17.67 0.29
C SER A 218 -5.08 -16.96 1.13
N PHE A 219 -5.49 -15.74 0.76
CA PHE A 219 -6.52 -14.97 1.46
C PHE A 219 -7.94 -15.21 0.92
N ASP A 220 -8.07 -15.88 -0.23
CA ASP A 220 -9.34 -16.14 -0.91
C ASP A 220 -9.82 -17.59 -0.75
N LEU A 221 -11.01 -17.87 -1.26
CA LEU A 221 -11.64 -19.18 -1.35
C LEU A 221 -10.96 -20.05 -2.43
N PRO A 222 -10.57 -21.31 -2.12
CA PRO A 222 -9.92 -22.19 -3.08
C PRO A 222 -10.76 -22.45 -4.34
N GLU A 223 -12.09 -22.40 -4.22
CA GLU A 223 -13.04 -22.65 -5.31
C GLU A 223 -12.99 -21.57 -6.39
N HIS A 224 -12.37 -20.42 -6.13
CA HIS A 224 -12.16 -19.37 -7.12
C HIS A 224 -10.98 -19.65 -8.08
N TYR A 225 -10.25 -20.75 -7.87
CA TYR A 225 -9.05 -21.09 -8.63
C TYR A 225 -9.13 -22.51 -9.21
N ASP A 226 -8.46 -22.73 -10.34
CA ASP A 226 -8.30 -24.07 -10.92
C ASP A 226 -7.14 -24.86 -10.26
N GLN A 227 -6.88 -26.06 -10.80
CA GLN A 227 -5.84 -26.98 -10.30
C GLN A 227 -4.43 -26.40 -10.42
N ASP A 228 -4.20 -25.52 -11.39
CA ASP A 228 -2.93 -24.82 -11.63
C ASP A 228 -2.82 -23.53 -10.80
N GLY A 229 -3.86 -23.20 -10.01
CA GLY A 229 -3.92 -22.00 -9.19
C GLY A 229 -4.22 -20.73 -9.97
N GLN A 230 -4.72 -20.84 -11.21
CA GLN A 230 -5.19 -19.69 -11.97
C GLN A 230 -6.61 -19.31 -11.54
N PRO A 231 -6.94 -18.01 -11.48
CA PRO A 231 -8.27 -17.58 -11.10
C PRO A 231 -9.28 -17.95 -12.18
N LEU A 232 -10.45 -18.46 -11.79
CA LEU A 232 -11.52 -18.85 -12.72
C LEU A 232 -12.22 -17.63 -13.35
N LYS A 233 -12.39 -16.55 -12.57
CA LYS A 233 -13.07 -15.33 -13.00
C LYS A 233 -12.19 -14.53 -13.97
N GLU A 234 -12.70 -14.25 -15.16
CA GLU A 234 -11.93 -13.60 -16.23
C GLU A 234 -11.43 -12.21 -15.85
N SER A 235 -12.21 -11.43 -15.08
CA SER A 235 -11.78 -10.11 -14.58
C SER A 235 -10.56 -10.19 -13.66
N VAL A 236 -10.38 -11.30 -12.93
CA VAL A 236 -9.20 -11.49 -12.06
C VAL A 236 -8.00 -11.92 -12.89
N LYS A 237 -8.20 -12.76 -13.93
CA LYS A 237 -7.14 -13.07 -14.91
C LYS A 237 -6.64 -11.83 -15.63
N GLU A 238 -7.55 -10.92 -15.99
CA GLU A 238 -7.20 -9.63 -16.59
C GLU A 238 -6.34 -8.79 -15.65
N LYS A 239 -6.74 -8.61 -14.39
CA LYS A 239 -5.90 -7.90 -13.40
C LYS A 239 -4.54 -8.58 -13.17
N TRP A 240 -4.47 -9.91 -13.23
CA TRP A 240 -3.18 -10.63 -13.16
C TRP A 240 -2.29 -10.36 -14.38
N ARG A 241 -2.86 -10.19 -15.57
CA ARG A 241 -2.12 -9.73 -16.77
C ARG A 241 -1.64 -8.29 -16.57
N GLU A 242 -2.53 -7.39 -16.17
CA GLU A 242 -2.20 -5.98 -15.92
C GLU A 242 -1.08 -5.82 -14.88
N ARG A 243 -1.08 -6.62 -13.81
CA ARG A 243 0.02 -6.65 -12.82
C ARG A 243 1.36 -7.04 -13.42
N ARG A 244 1.39 -8.07 -14.28
CA ARG A 244 2.63 -8.48 -14.96
C ARG A 244 3.14 -7.37 -15.87
N ASP A 245 2.25 -6.77 -16.65
CA ASP A 245 2.59 -5.65 -17.53
C ASP A 245 3.10 -4.45 -16.71
N TYR A 246 2.47 -4.16 -15.57
CA TYR A 246 2.89 -3.10 -14.65
C TYR A 246 4.29 -3.36 -14.06
N VAL A 247 4.62 -4.60 -13.70
CA VAL A 247 5.99 -4.96 -13.25
C VAL A 247 7.01 -4.70 -14.36
N GLU A 248 6.70 -4.99 -15.61
CA GLU A 248 7.61 -4.69 -16.74
C GLU A 248 7.75 -3.18 -16.99
N MET A 249 6.66 -2.40 -16.81
CA MET A 249 6.72 -0.93 -16.84
C MET A 249 7.61 -0.40 -15.72
N VAL A 250 7.48 -0.94 -14.50
CA VAL A 250 8.35 -0.59 -13.36
C VAL A 250 9.80 -0.93 -13.68
N LYS A 251 10.11 -2.13 -14.18
CA LYS A 251 11.49 -2.50 -14.56
C LYS A 251 12.09 -1.56 -15.60
N THR A 252 11.27 -1.04 -16.50
CA THR A 252 11.70 -0.09 -17.54
C THR A 252 11.97 1.30 -16.94
N ALA A 253 11.22 1.70 -15.91
CA ALA A 253 11.38 2.97 -15.22
C ALA A 253 12.45 2.94 -14.11
N GLU A 254 12.72 1.77 -13.55
CA GLU A 254 13.78 1.55 -12.56
C GLU A 254 15.16 1.89 -13.13
N GLY A 255 15.98 2.53 -12.29
CA GLY A 255 17.32 2.97 -12.64
C GLY A 255 18.40 2.17 -11.92
N GLU A 256 18.84 2.68 -10.77
CA GLU A 256 20.02 2.18 -10.04
C GLU A 256 19.83 0.79 -9.41
N ASP A 257 18.58 0.42 -9.10
CA ASP A 257 18.23 -0.89 -8.55
C ASP A 257 16.88 -1.39 -9.06
N SER A 258 16.56 -2.64 -8.73
CA SER A 258 15.33 -3.33 -9.14
C SER A 258 14.43 -3.69 -7.94
N LEU A 259 14.49 -2.91 -6.85
CA LEU A 259 13.83 -3.27 -5.60
C LEU A 259 12.31 -3.20 -5.68
N LEU A 260 11.75 -2.23 -6.42
CA LEU A 260 10.30 -2.10 -6.56
C LEU A 260 9.73 -3.23 -7.41
N SER A 261 10.31 -3.52 -8.57
CA SER A 261 9.86 -4.63 -9.42
C SER A 261 10.02 -5.98 -8.72
N THR A 262 11.09 -6.17 -7.94
CA THR A 262 11.29 -7.36 -7.11
C THR A 262 10.22 -7.48 -6.03
N ALA A 263 9.88 -6.38 -5.35
CA ALA A 263 8.84 -6.37 -4.31
C ALA A 263 7.44 -6.65 -4.88
N LEU A 264 7.09 -6.03 -6.01
CA LEU A 264 5.81 -6.22 -6.68
C LEU A 264 5.67 -7.61 -7.31
N GLY A 265 6.77 -8.19 -7.81
CA GLY A 265 6.79 -9.53 -8.39
C GLY A 265 6.72 -10.67 -7.38
N SER A 266 6.90 -10.39 -6.07
CA SER A 266 6.87 -11.40 -5.01
C SER A 266 5.44 -11.67 -4.52
N ASN A 267 4.89 -12.84 -4.81
CA ASN A 267 3.57 -13.26 -4.29
C ASN A 267 3.50 -13.23 -2.76
N LEU A 268 4.59 -13.61 -2.07
CA LEU A 268 4.66 -13.57 -0.60
C LEU A 268 4.55 -12.14 -0.07
N ASN A 269 5.16 -11.15 -0.74
CA ASN A 269 5.05 -9.75 -0.35
C ASN A 269 3.64 -9.24 -0.55
N GLN A 270 3.06 -9.56 -1.71
CA GLN A 270 1.71 -9.12 -2.00
C GLN A 270 0.70 -9.76 -1.05
N ALA A 271 0.94 -10.99 -0.58
CA ALA A 271 0.16 -11.61 0.49
C ALA A 271 0.33 -10.92 1.85
N LEU A 272 1.57 -10.59 2.22
CA LEU A 272 1.86 -9.86 3.46
C LEU A 272 1.25 -8.46 3.46
N ALA A 273 1.52 -7.66 2.43
CA ALA A 273 1.01 -6.30 2.28
C ALA A 273 -0.52 -6.28 2.29
N TYR A 274 -1.15 -7.19 1.55
CA TYR A 274 -2.61 -7.29 1.51
C TYR A 274 -3.21 -7.68 2.86
N SER A 275 -2.66 -8.70 3.52
CA SER A 275 -3.16 -9.14 4.83
C SER A 275 -2.92 -8.09 5.92
N TYR A 276 -1.80 -7.36 5.88
CA TYR A 276 -1.56 -6.22 6.75
C TYR A 276 -2.64 -5.13 6.60
N GLY A 277 -2.94 -4.72 5.36
CA GLY A 277 -3.98 -3.73 5.08
C GLY A 277 -5.39 -4.23 5.41
N ALA A 278 -5.70 -5.49 5.06
CA ALA A 278 -6.97 -6.14 5.37
C ALA A 278 -7.21 -6.22 6.89
N PHE A 279 -6.18 -6.54 7.67
CA PHE A 279 -6.28 -6.58 9.13
C PHE A 279 -6.58 -5.18 9.70
N THR A 280 -5.83 -4.18 9.24
CA THR A 280 -5.93 -2.79 9.71
C THR A 280 -7.31 -2.18 9.41
N THR A 281 -7.92 -2.57 8.29
CA THR A 281 -9.25 -2.09 7.85
C THR A 281 -10.42 -2.96 8.34
N GLY A 282 -10.16 -4.04 9.09
CA GLY A 282 -11.21 -4.93 9.59
C GLY A 282 -11.81 -5.87 8.55
N LYS A 283 -11.11 -6.13 7.45
CA LYS A 283 -11.56 -7.05 6.42
C LYS A 283 -11.39 -8.51 6.86
N LEU A 284 -12.48 -9.28 6.85
CA LEU A 284 -12.46 -10.71 7.13
C LEU A 284 -11.79 -11.51 6.00
N GLY A 285 -11.07 -12.56 6.38
CA GLY A 285 -10.45 -13.49 5.43
C GLY A 285 -9.52 -14.49 6.11
N PHE A 286 -8.83 -15.28 5.29
CA PHE A 286 -8.01 -16.41 5.74
C PHE A 286 -6.57 -15.98 6.11
N PHE A 287 -6.45 -15.21 7.20
CA PHE A 287 -5.15 -14.73 7.69
C PHE A 287 -4.18 -15.86 8.08
N ASP A 288 -4.71 -16.96 8.61
CA ASP A 288 -3.97 -18.16 8.99
C ASP A 288 -3.27 -18.83 7.80
N ARG A 289 -3.93 -18.87 6.63
CA ARG A 289 -3.37 -19.41 5.39
C ARG A 289 -2.25 -18.54 4.86
N VAL A 290 -2.40 -17.22 4.94
CA VAL A 290 -1.33 -16.26 4.59
C VAL A 290 -0.13 -16.46 5.52
N ALA A 291 -0.35 -16.56 6.83
CA ALA A 291 0.71 -16.81 7.80
C ALA A 291 1.45 -18.14 7.53
N ALA A 292 0.72 -19.21 7.20
CA ALA A 292 1.31 -20.49 6.83
C ALA A 292 2.11 -20.43 5.51
N GLU A 293 1.66 -19.65 4.54
CA GLU A 293 2.39 -19.40 3.29
C GLU A 293 3.72 -18.67 3.57
N LEU A 294 3.68 -17.63 4.41
CA LEU A 294 4.86 -16.90 4.86
C LEU A 294 5.84 -17.81 5.61
N GLU A 295 5.37 -18.65 6.52
CA GLU A 295 6.23 -19.59 7.24
C GLU A 295 6.91 -20.60 6.31
N LYS A 296 6.20 -21.14 5.33
CA LYS A 296 6.77 -22.06 4.32
C LYS A 296 7.77 -21.37 3.41
N GLY A 297 7.42 -20.19 2.88
CA GLY A 297 8.26 -19.42 1.98
C GLY A 297 9.58 -18.97 2.62
N THR A 298 9.59 -18.82 3.94
CA THR A 298 10.77 -18.43 4.70
C THR A 298 11.61 -19.61 5.20
N SER A 299 11.08 -20.84 5.19
CA SER A 299 11.79 -22.06 5.56
C SER A 299 12.52 -22.73 4.39
N ALA A 300 12.22 -22.32 3.15
CA ALA A 300 12.80 -22.87 1.92
C ALA A 300 14.09 -22.14 1.46
N ARG A 301 14.67 -21.29 2.32
CA ARG A 301 15.90 -20.53 2.09
C ARG A 301 16.92 -20.84 3.18
#